data_AF-A0A528V1X8-F1
#
_entry.id   AF-A0A528V1X8-F1
#
_cell.length_a   1.000
_cell.length_b   1.000
_cell.length_c   1.000
_cell.angle_alpha   90.00
_cell.angle_beta   90.00
_cell.angle_gamma   90.00
#
_symmetry.space_group_name_H-M   'P 1'
#
loop_
_entity.id
_entity.type
_entity.pdbx_description
1 polymer ?
#
loop_
_entity_poly.entity_id
_entity_poly.type
_entity_poly.pdbx_seq_one_letter_code
_entity_poly.pdbx_strand_id
1 'polypeptide(L)' 'VQEKIDSLREVLAFAFEASLLVGQSQETAITKKLASWAAILAVPTALAGIYGMNFNDMPELRMEYGYPVVLGAIILVCSV' A
#
# COMPACT_ATOMS: atom_id res chain seq x y z
N VAL A 1 0.56 22.15 47.65
CA VAL A 1 0.11 22.94 46.47
C VAL A 1 1.06 22.75 45.29
N GLN A 2 2.37 22.96 45.47
CA GLN A 2 3.40 22.67 44.46
C GLN A 2 3.31 21.22 43.91
N GLU A 3 3.24 20.21 44.79
CA GLU A 3 3.12 18.78 44.39
C GLU A 3 1.86 18.48 43.56
N LYS A 4 0.72 19.12 43.86
CA LYS A 4 -0.50 18.99 43.05
C LYS A 4 -0.34 19.64 41.68
N ILE A 5 0.40 20.76 41.60
CA ILE A 5 0.67 21.44 40.33
C ILE A 5 1.63 20.61 39.47
N ASP A 6 2.64 20.00 40.06
CA ASP A 6 3.57 19.09 39.38
C ASP A 6 2.84 17.86 38.84
N SER A 7 2.02 17.20 39.67
CA SER A 7 1.23 16.04 39.25
C SER A 7 0.25 16.37 38.13
N LEU A 8 -0.41 17.54 38.18
CA LEU A 8 -1.30 17.99 37.08
C LEU A 8 -0.52 18.25 35.78
N ARG A 9 0.71 18.78 35.86
CA ARG A 9 1.59 19.00 34.70
C ARG A 9 2.04 17.68 34.09
N GLU A 10 2.36 16.70 34.91
CA GLU A 10 2.76 15.36 34.47
C GLU A 10 1.61 14.64 33.75
N VAL A 11 0.40 14.68 34.32
CA VAL A 11 -0.80 14.11 33.66
C VAL A 11 -1.12 14.85 32.35
N LEU A 12 -1.00 16.18 32.31
CA LEU A 12 -1.19 16.96 31.09
C LEU A 12 -0.16 16.59 30.02
N ALA A 13 1.11 16.45 30.39
CA ALA A 13 2.18 16.04 29.49
C ALA A 13 1.91 14.64 28.92
N PHE A 14 1.53 13.69 29.78
CA PHE A 14 1.17 12.34 29.38
C PHE A 14 -0.06 12.32 28.45
N ALA A 15 -1.08 13.13 28.74
CA ALA A 15 -2.27 13.25 27.88
C ALA A 15 -1.92 13.87 26.51
N PHE A 16 -1.02 14.84 26.47
CA PHE A 16 -0.54 15.46 25.24
C PHE A 16 0.25 14.44 24.40
N GLU A 17 1.17 13.71 25.04
CA GLU A 17 1.96 12.65 24.41
C GLU A 17 1.07 11.52 23.88
N ALA A 18 0.09 11.07 24.66
CA ALA A 18 -0.91 10.09 24.23
C ALA A 18 -1.72 10.59 23.02
N SER A 19 -2.11 11.86 23.01
CA SER A 19 -2.84 12.46 21.88
C SER A 19 -1.98 12.51 20.61
N LEU A 20 -0.69 12.82 20.75
CA LEU A 20 0.27 12.80 19.64
C LEU A 20 0.48 11.37 19.11
N LEU A 21 0.62 10.39 20.00
CA LEU A 21 0.73 8.96 19.64
C LEU A 21 -0.50 8.48 18.87
N VAL A 22 -1.70 8.85 19.31
CA VAL A 22 -2.95 8.53 18.59
C VAL A 22 -2.96 9.20 17.21
N GLY A 23 -2.56 10.48 17.10
CA GLY A 23 -2.42 11.16 15.82
C GLY A 23 -1.45 10.46 14.86
N GLN A 24 -0.27 10.09 15.34
CA GLN A 24 0.74 9.34 14.56
C GLN A 24 0.26 7.95 14.14
N SER A 25 -0.54 7.28 14.97
CA SER A 25 -1.10 5.97 14.64
C SER A 25 -2.07 6.03 13.45
N GLN A 26 -2.87 7.11 13.36
CA GLN A 26 -3.79 7.32 12.25
C GLN A 26 -3.05 7.62 10.95
N GLU A 27 -2.03 8.48 11.00
CA GLU A 27 -1.15 8.77 9.85
C GLU A 27 -0.47 7.49 9.33
N THR A 28 -0.01 6.63 10.25
CA THR A 28 0.60 5.34 9.93
C THR A 28 -0.39 4.40 9.24
N ALA A 29 -1.65 4.36 9.71
CA ALA A 29 -2.69 3.53 9.10
C ALA A 29 -3.05 4.00 7.68
N ILE A 30 -3.15 5.31 7.46
CA ILE A 30 -3.41 5.90 6.13
C ILE A 30 -2.26 5.58 5.18
N THR A 31 -1.01 5.77 5.63
CA THR A 31 0.19 5.48 4.82
C THR A 31 0.26 4.01 4.43
N LYS A 32 0.01 3.10 5.38
CA LYS A 32 -0.06 1.66 5.11
C LYS A 32 -1.16 1.32 4.10
N LYS A 33 -2.33 1.94 4.22
CA LYS A 33 -3.45 1.75 3.29
C LYS A 33 -3.09 2.24 1.88
N LEU A 34 -2.50 3.43 1.75
CA LEU A 34 -2.08 3.95 0.45
C LEU A 34 -1.02 3.05 -0.18
N ALA A 35 -0.02 2.60 0.60
CA ALA A 35 1.02 1.69 0.15
C ALA A 35 0.46 0.34 -0.32
N SER A 36 -0.53 -0.24 0.39
CA SER A 36 -1.16 -1.49 -0.04
C SER A 36 -1.90 -1.34 -1.36
N TRP A 37 -2.64 -0.24 -1.55
CA TRP A 37 -3.32 0.03 -2.83
C TRP A 37 -2.32 0.25 -3.98
N ALA A 38 -1.22 0.95 -3.72
CA ALA A 38 -0.15 1.13 -4.69
C ALA A 38 0.50 -0.21 -5.09
N ALA A 39 0.72 -1.11 -4.12
CA ALA A 39 1.28 -2.44 -4.40
C ALA A 39 0.35 -3.29 -5.29
N ILE A 40 -0.96 -3.27 -5.02
CA ILE A 40 -1.97 -3.98 -5.84
C ILE A 40 -1.95 -3.47 -7.29
N LEU A 41 -1.83 -2.15 -7.48
CA LEU A 41 -1.80 -1.55 -8.82
C LEU A 41 -0.44 -1.69 -9.52
N ALA A 42 0.67 -1.77 -8.77
CA ALA A 42 2.00 -1.87 -9.34
C ALA A 42 2.20 -3.13 -10.17
N VAL A 43 1.59 -4.25 -9.79
CA VAL A 43 1.75 -5.53 -10.50
C VAL A 43 1.14 -5.50 -11.92
N PRO A 44 -0.16 -5.18 -12.12
CA PRO A 44 -0.71 -5.10 -13.46
C PRO A 44 -0.04 -4.00 -14.30
N THR A 45 0.39 -2.88 -13.69
CA THR A 45 1.14 -1.85 -14.40
C THR A 45 2.51 -2.33 -14.85
N ALA A 46 3.25 -3.08 -14.03
CA ALA A 46 4.55 -3.66 -14.41
C ALA A 46 4.39 -4.70 -15.54
N LEU A 47 3.38 -5.58 -15.44
CA LEU A 47 3.04 -6.53 -16.50
C LEU A 47 2.67 -5.79 -17.80
N ALA A 48 1.77 -4.80 -17.73
CA ALA A 48 1.40 -3.99 -18.89
C ALA A 48 2.60 -3.24 -19.49
N GLY A 49 3.56 -2.79 -18.67
CA GLY A 49 4.79 -2.17 -19.15
C GLY A 49 5.71 -3.13 -19.90
N ILE A 50 5.93 -4.34 -19.37
CA ILE A 50 6.74 -5.39 -20.02
C ILE A 50 6.10 -5.82 -21.34
N TYR A 51 4.78 -6.11 -21.33
CA TYR A 51 4.05 -6.54 -22.52
C TYR A 51 3.78 -5.39 -23.51
N GLY A 52 3.72 -4.14 -23.05
CA GLY A 52 3.52 -2.96 -23.90
C GLY A 52 4.75 -2.55 -24.71
N MET A 53 5.96 -2.90 -24.26
CA MET A 53 7.22 -2.59 -24.97
C MET A 53 7.65 -3.67 -25.98
N ASN A 54 7.10 -4.88 -25.93
CA ASN A 54 7.60 -6.04 -26.68
C ASN A 54 6.56 -6.71 -27.59
N PHE A 55 5.65 -5.91 -28.19
CA PHE A 55 4.62 -6.41 -29.12
C PHE A 55 5.19 -7.03 -30.42
N ASN A 56 6.48 -6.87 -30.72
CA ASN A 56 7.09 -7.25 -32.00
C ASN A 56 7.90 -8.57 -31.97
N ASP A 57 8.31 -9.07 -30.79
CA ASP A 57 9.28 -10.17 -30.65
C ASP A 57 8.78 -11.33 -29.74
N MET A 58 7.48 -11.62 -29.73
CA MET A 58 6.96 -12.83 -29.07
C MET A 58 6.13 -13.73 -30.01
N PRO A 59 6.66 -14.89 -30.43
CA PRO A 59 5.92 -15.90 -31.22
C PRO A 59 4.73 -16.54 -30.46
N GLU A 60 4.58 -16.25 -29.16
CA GLU A 60 3.53 -16.78 -28.28
C GLU A 60 2.16 -16.11 -28.45
N LEU A 61 2.10 -14.88 -29.02
CA LEU A 61 0.83 -14.21 -29.37
C LEU A 61 0.25 -14.68 -30.71
N ARG A 62 0.93 -15.62 -31.38
CA ARG A 62 0.45 -16.27 -32.61
C ARG A 62 -0.40 -17.52 -32.33
N MET A 63 -0.45 -17.96 -31.08
CA MET A 63 -1.30 -19.04 -30.60
C MET A 63 -2.55 -18.42 -29.96
N GLU A 64 -3.72 -18.99 -30.25
CA GLU A 64 -5.06 -18.50 -29.89
C GLU A 64 -5.28 -18.25 -28.37
N TYR A 65 -4.35 -18.70 -27.53
CA TYR A 65 -4.42 -18.65 -26.06
C TYR A 65 -3.45 -17.68 -25.36
N GLY A 66 -2.63 -16.89 -26.07
CA GLY A 66 -1.70 -15.94 -25.42
C GLY A 66 -2.40 -14.83 -24.62
N TYR A 67 -3.47 -14.25 -25.19
CA TYR A 67 -4.28 -13.20 -24.56
C TYR A 67 -4.98 -13.64 -23.24
N PRO A 68 -5.65 -14.81 -23.17
CA PRO A 68 -6.26 -15.28 -21.92
C PRO A 68 -5.24 -15.69 -20.84
N VAL A 69 -4.01 -16.10 -21.18
CA VAL A 69 -2.97 -16.43 -20.18
C VAL A 69 -2.46 -15.18 -19.46
N VAL A 70 -2.27 -14.06 -20.17
CA VAL A 70 -1.86 -12.79 -19.55
C VAL A 70 -2.98 -12.23 -18.66
N LEU A 71 -4.24 -12.31 -19.12
CA LEU A 71 -5.41 -11.99 -18.30
C LEU A 71 -5.51 -12.90 -17.06
N GLY A 72 -5.24 -14.20 -17.22
CA GLY A 72 -5.18 -15.16 -16.13
C GLY A 72 -4.07 -14.85 -15.12
N ALA A 73 -2.88 -14.46 -15.58
CA ALA A 73 -1.77 -14.06 -14.71
C ALA A 73 -2.10 -12.78 -13.93
N ILE A 74 -2.72 -11.78 -14.58
CA ILE A 74 -3.17 -10.56 -13.90
C ILE A 74 -4.23 -10.88 -12.84
N ILE A 75 -5.22 -11.73 -13.17
CA ILE A 75 -6.26 -12.15 -12.22
C ILE A 75 -5.68 -12.97 -11.07
N LEU A 76 -4.72 -13.86 -11.33
CA LEU A 76 -4.09 -14.69 -10.31
C LEU A 76 -3.25 -13.85 -9.35
N VAL A 77 -2.51 -12.86 -9.86
CA VAL A 77 -1.72 -11.97 -9.00
C VAL A 77 -2.60 -10.94 -8.26
N CYS A 78 -3.70 -10.47 -8.85
CA CYS A 78 -4.65 -9.58 -8.16
C CYS A 78 -5.60 -10.30 -7.19
N SER A 79 -5.76 -11.62 -7.28
CA SER A 79 -6.64 -12.39 -6.38
C SER A 79 -5.94 -12.92 -5.12
N VAL A 80 -4.62 -12.73 -5.02
CA VAL A 80 -3.78 -13.05 -3.86
C VAL A 80 -3.47 -11.80 -3.04
#